data_AF-A0A434M1L9-F1
#
_entry.id   AF-A0A434M1L9-F1
#
_cell.length_a   1.000
_cell.length_b   1.000
_cell.length_c   1.000
_cell.angle_alpha   90.00
_cell.angle_beta   90.00
_cell.angle_gamma   90.00
#
_symmetry.space_group_name_H-M   'P 1'
#
loop_
_entity.id
_entity.type
_entity.pdbx_description
1 polymer ?
#
loop_
_entity_poly.entity_id
_entity_poly.type
_entity_poly.pdbx_seq_one_letter_code
_entity_poly.pdbx_strand_id
1 'polypeptide(L)' 'MKNRFEAIPNPSCRFEVWDNETGEPVVHRDRLLTFPSAKSAARIADFLNHSRSHRCRAGAAEWRVADHDVGWGE' A
#
# COMPACT_ATOMS: atom_id res chain seq x y z
N MET A 1 -7.76 18.10 -5.30
CA MET A 1 -6.37 17.60 -5.26
C MET A 1 -6.35 16.25 -5.96
N LYS A 2 -5.43 16.02 -6.90
CA LYS A 2 -5.31 14.72 -7.60
C LYS A 2 -4.73 13.69 -6.63
N ASN A 3 -5.25 12.47 -6.61
CA ASN A 3 -4.70 11.40 -5.75
C ASN A 3 -3.26 11.09 -6.18
N ARG A 4 -2.35 10.99 -5.21
CA ARG A 4 -0.94 10.70 -5.47
C ARG A 4 -0.76 9.25 -5.89
N PHE A 5 -1.45 8.34 -5.24
CA PHE A 5 -1.44 6.93 -5.62
C PHE A 5 -2.71 6.58 -6.39
N GLU A 6 -2.56 5.85 -7.49
CA GLU A 6 -3.66 5.42 -8.35
C GLU A 6 -3.51 3.97 -8.76
N ALA A 7 -4.64 3.26 -8.89
CA ALA A 7 -4.67 1.89 -9.41
C ALA A 7 -4.82 1.94 -10.93
N ILE A 8 -3.81 1.47 -11.65
CA ILE A 8 -3.75 1.44 -13.11
C ILE A 8 -3.87 -0.01 -13.60
N PRO A 9 -4.72 -0.30 -14.59
CA PRO A 9 -4.78 -1.61 -15.21
C PRO A 9 -3.52 -1.90 -16.05
N ASN A 10 -2.99 -3.10 -15.90
CA ASN A 10 -1.87 -3.64 -16.66
C ASN A 10 -2.39 -4.59 -17.77
N PRO A 11 -1.75 -4.67 -18.94
CA PRO A 11 -2.12 -5.58 -20.04
C PRO A 11 -2.17 -7.07 -19.65
N SER A 12 -1.55 -7.48 -18.54
CA SER A 12 -1.62 -8.85 -18.01
C SER A 12 -2.90 -9.15 -17.21
N CYS A 13 -3.98 -8.38 -17.39
CA CYS A 13 -5.21 -8.44 -16.59
C CYS A 13 -4.97 -8.25 -15.08
N ARG A 14 -3.95 -7.47 -14.70
CA ARG A 14 -3.62 -7.12 -13.31
C ARG A 14 -3.80 -5.63 -13.09
N PHE A 15 -3.72 -5.20 -11.84
CA PHE A 15 -3.81 -3.81 -11.44
C PHE A 15 -2.57 -3.44 -10.63
N GLU A 16 -1.90 -2.40 -11.06
CA GLU A 16 -0.69 -1.87 -10.44
C GLU A 16 -1.02 -0.60 -9.69
N VAL A 17 -0.37 -0.36 -8.55
CA VAL A 17 -0.46 0.94 -7.89
C VAL A 17 0.68 1.81 -8.39
N TRP A 18 0.36 2.99 -8.90
CA TRP A 18 1.31 3.97 -9.44
C TRP A 18 1.35 5.22 -8.57
N ASP A 19 2.54 5.80 -8.44
CA ASP A 19 2.75 7.11 -7.82
C ASP A 19 2.74 8.18 -8.92
N ASN A 20 1.67 8.95 -8.99
CA ASN A 20 1.47 10.04 -9.94
C ASN A 20 2.42 11.23 -9.74
N GLU A 21 3.14 11.31 -8.61
CA GLU A 21 4.09 12.40 -8.32
C GLU A 21 5.44 12.13 -9.00
N THR A 22 5.89 10.88 -8.96
CA THR A 22 7.15 10.40 -9.55
C THR A 22 6.96 9.79 -10.93
N GLY A 23 5.74 9.37 -11.26
CA GLY A 23 5.44 8.65 -12.50
C GLY A 23 5.91 7.19 -12.47
N GLU A 24 6.20 6.64 -11.29
CA GLU A 24 6.74 5.30 -11.14
C GLU A 24 5.74 4.35 -10.45
N PRO A 25 5.81 3.04 -10.72
CA PRO A 25 4.99 2.07 -10.02
C PRO A 25 5.47 1.89 -8.58
N VAL A 26 4.54 1.67 -7.66
CA VAL A 26 4.85 1.46 -6.25
C VAL A 26 5.45 0.08 -6.04
N VAL A 27 6.69 0.06 -5.55
CA VAL A 27 7.44 -1.15 -5.19
C VAL A 27 7.44 -1.31 -3.68
N HIS A 28 7.14 -2.51 -3.19
CA HIS A 28 7.24 -2.88 -1.79
C HIS A 28 8.11 -4.13 -1.63
N ARG A 29 9.17 -4.06 -0.81
CA ARG A 29 10.14 -5.15 -0.61
C ARG A 29 10.68 -5.71 -1.94
N ASP A 30 11.15 -4.82 -2.80
CA ASP A 30 11.70 -5.13 -4.13
C ASP A 30 10.67 -5.73 -5.12
N ARG A 31 9.37 -5.71 -4.78
CA ARG A 31 8.31 -6.25 -5.64
C ARG A 31 7.26 -5.21 -5.98
N LEU A 32 6.90 -5.12 -7.26
CA LEU A 32 5.79 -4.29 -7.73
C LEU A 32 4.48 -4.70 -7.04
N LEU A 33 3.75 -3.72 -6.51
CA LEU A 33 2.42 -3.91 -5.95
C LEU A 33 1.41 -4.16 -7.07
N THR A 34 1.29 -5.43 -7.45
CA THR A 34 0.36 -5.92 -8.46
C THR A 34 -0.75 -6.74 -7.83
N PHE A 35 -2.00 -6.46 -8.22
CA PHE A 35 -3.20 -7.10 -7.71
C PHE A 35 -4.01 -7.75 -8.83
N PRO A 36 -4.74 -8.84 -8.56
CA PRO A 36 -5.62 -9.47 -9.54
C PRO A 36 -6.97 -8.73 -9.71
N SER A 37 -7.28 -7.72 -8.87
CA SER A 37 -8.56 -7.03 -8.89
C SER A 37 -8.40 -5.52 -8.71
N ALA A 38 -9.16 -4.76 -9.49
CA ALA A 38 -9.25 -3.30 -9.40
C ALA A 38 -9.61 -2.85 -7.98
N LYS A 39 -10.52 -3.57 -7.33
CA LYS A 39 -11.00 -3.25 -5.97
C LYS A 39 -9.88 -3.36 -4.93
N SER A 40 -9.02 -4.37 -5.04
CA SER A 40 -7.89 -4.55 -4.14
C SER A 40 -6.82 -3.49 -4.37
N ALA A 41 -6.48 -3.21 -5.62
CA ALA A 41 -5.52 -2.15 -5.95
C ALA A 41 -6.01 -0.77 -5.49
N ALA A 42 -7.30 -0.46 -5.72
CA ALA A 42 -7.91 0.80 -5.30
C ALA A 42 -7.90 0.96 -3.77
N ARG A 43 -8.18 -0.10 -2.99
CA ARG A 43 -8.08 -0.05 -1.52
C ARG A 43 -6.67 0.27 -1.04
N ILE A 44 -5.65 -0.31 -1.67
CA ILE A 44 -4.26 -0.04 -1.31
C ILE A 44 -3.85 1.37 -1.71
N ALA A 45 -4.24 1.84 -2.90
CA ALA A 45 -4.02 3.21 -3.33
C ALA A 45 -4.68 4.22 -2.35
N ASP A 46 -5.94 3.97 -1.97
CA ASP A 46 -6.66 4.79 -0.98
C ASP A 46 -5.95 4.79 0.38
N PHE A 47 -5.54 3.61 0.88
CA PHE A 47 -4.78 3.48 2.12
C PHE A 47 -3.46 4.28 2.08
N LEU A 48 -2.73 4.26 0.97
CA LEU A 48 -1.48 5.02 0.81
C LEU A 48 -1.73 6.53 0.79
N ASN A 49 -2.80 6.98 0.11
CA ASN A 49 -3.21 8.38 0.11
C ASN A 49 -3.62 8.83 1.52
N HIS A 50 -4.35 8.00 2.28
CA HIS A 50 -4.81 8.30 3.63
C HIS A 50 -3.70 8.24 4.69
N SER A 51 -2.76 7.29 4.55
CA SER A 51 -1.58 7.17 5.43
C SER A 51 -0.68 8.39 5.37
N ARG A 52 -0.65 9.11 4.24
CA ARG A 52 0.07 10.39 4.12
C ARG A 52 -0.61 11.50 4.94
N SER A 53 -1.95 11.54 4.94
CA SER A 53 -2.70 12.46 5.80
C SER A 53 -2.43 12.22 7.29
N HIS A 54 -2.18 10.96 7.68
CA HIS A 54 -1.75 10.62 9.03
C HIS A 54 -0.29 10.98 9.32
N ARG A 55 0.63 10.97 8.36
CA ARG A 55 2.03 11.41 8.61
C ARG A 55 2.19 12.90 8.86
N CYS A 56 1.23 13.73 8.44
CA CYS A 56 1.15 15.13 8.87
C CYS A 56 0.50 15.29 10.26
N ARG A 57 0.01 14.22 10.89
CA ARG A 57 -0.70 14.25 12.19
C ARG A 57 -0.14 13.29 13.25
N ALA A 58 0.75 12.37 12.89
CA ALA A 58 1.27 11.31 13.75
C ALA A 58 2.61 11.69 14.39
N GLY A 59 2.57 12.68 15.28
CA GLY A 59 3.48 12.74 16.43
C GLY A 59 3.03 11.84 17.58
N ALA A 60 2.01 11.00 17.40
CA ALA A 60 1.45 10.19 18.48
C ALA A 60 0.76 8.94 17.91
N ALA A 61 1.43 7.79 18.01
CA ALA A 61 0.87 6.45 18.24
C ALA A 61 1.87 5.42 17.69
N GLU A 62 2.79 5.02 18.55
CA GLU A 62 3.54 3.78 18.42
C GLU A 62 2.54 2.63 18.22
N TRP A 63 2.51 2.08 17.01
CA TRP A 63 1.85 0.80 16.75
C TRP A 63 2.71 -0.28 17.39
N ARG A 64 2.38 -0.64 18.63
CA ARG A 64 2.85 -1.88 19.25
C ARG A 64 2.45 -3.04 18.34
N VAL A 65 3.41 -3.55 17.58
CA VAL A 65 3.31 -4.86 16.94
C VAL A 65 3.29 -5.87 18.09
N ALA A 66 2.15 -6.49 18.30
CA ALA A 66 2.08 -7.69 19.13
C ALA A 66 2.92 -8.76 18.42
N ASP A 67 4.05 -9.09 19.04
CA ASP A 67 4.83 -10.27 18.75
C ASP A 67 3.93 -11.49 18.93
N HIS A 68 3.60 -12.14 17.83
CA HIS A 68 2.83 -13.38 17.81
C HIS A 68 3.84 -14.49 17.52
N ASP A 69 4.54 -14.93 18.56
CA ASP A 69 5.34 -16.15 18.52
C ASP A 69 4.46 -17.34 18.93
N VAL A 70 4.33 -18.30 18.00
CA VAL A 70 3.52 -19.51 18.09
C VAL A 70 4.44 -20.73 17.92
N GLY A 71 4.43 -21.62 18.92
CA GLY A 71 4.92 -23.01 18.87
C GLY A 71 6.33 -23.18 19.44
N TRP A 72 6.72 -24.26 20.13
CA TRP A 72 6.18 -25.59 20.42
C TRP A 72 6.90 -26.03 21.73
N GLY A 73 6.22 -26.58 22.74
CA GLY A 73 6.11 -28.03 22.89
C GLY A 73 7.42 -28.70 23.30
N GLU A 74 7.61 -28.96 24.59
CA GLU A 74 8.14 -30.20 25.21
C GLU A 74 7.91 -30.19 26.72
#